data_AF-A0A847EIS9-F1
#
_entry.id   AF-A0A847EIS9-F1
#
_cell.length_a   1.000
_cell.length_b   1.000
_cell.length_c   1.000
_cell.angle_alpha   90.00
_cell.angle_beta   90.00
_cell.angle_gamma   90.00
#
_symmetry.space_group_name_H-M   'P 1'
#
loop_
_entity.id
_entity.type
_entity.pdbx_description
1 polymer ?
#
loop_
_entity_poly.entity_id
_entity_poly.type
_entity_poly.pdbx_seq_one_letter_code
_entity_poly.pdbx_strand_id
1 'polypeptide(L)'
;MNITNTTKRGISEKNRKILTILHRETTGPFTPQEVVNISGLDISRTRRLLARLAEAGWLSRIRPGLYMTVSLDVEHPASWQEDPWIIANKTFSPSYIGGWSACEHWGLTDQIFKETIVITSRPKRRNQITIQGIPFYV
;
A
#
# COMPACT_ATOMS: atom_id res chain seq x y z
N MET A 1 -26.84 -5.82 -17.92
CA MET A 1 -25.77 -5.19 -17.11
C MET A 1 -24.54 -6.06 -17.29
N ASN A 2 -23.54 -5.58 -18.04
CA ASN A 2 -22.42 -6.41 -18.51
C ASN A 2 -21.41 -6.63 -17.38
N ILE A 3 -21.39 -7.86 -16.84
CA ILE A 3 -20.38 -8.33 -15.89
C ILE A 3 -19.12 -8.63 -16.72
N THR A 4 -18.12 -7.76 -16.66
CA THR A 4 -16.81 -8.04 -17.29
C THR A 4 -16.14 -9.15 -16.49
N ASN A 5 -16.31 -10.38 -16.96
CA ASN A 5 -15.59 -11.57 -16.50
C ASN A 5 -14.09 -11.41 -16.81
N THR A 6 -13.36 -10.77 -15.90
CA THR A 6 -11.89 -10.78 -15.92
C THR A 6 -11.45 -12.18 -15.49
N THR A 7 -11.21 -13.04 -16.48
CA THR A 7 -10.68 -14.39 -16.33
C THR A 7 -9.61 -14.49 -15.23
N LYS A 8 -9.95 -15.14 -14.10
CA LYS A 8 -9.00 -15.50 -13.05
C LYS A 8 -8.01 -16.52 -13.64
N ARG A 9 -6.93 -16.05 -14.29
CA ARG A 9 -5.84 -16.91 -14.73
C ARG A 9 -5.16 -17.48 -13.49
N GLY A 10 -5.00 -18.79 -13.46
CA GLY A 10 -4.26 -19.48 -12.39
C GLY A 10 -2.88 -18.88 -12.20
N ILE A 11 -2.45 -18.75 -10.95
CA ILE A 11 -1.11 -18.25 -10.61
C ILE A 11 -0.05 -19.31 -10.88
N SER A 12 1.04 -18.92 -11.56
CA SER A 12 2.18 -19.82 -11.77
C SER A 12 2.83 -20.22 -10.45
N GLU A 13 3.46 -21.39 -10.39
CA GLU A 13 4.15 -21.87 -9.19
C GLU A 13 5.21 -20.86 -8.70
N LYS A 14 5.96 -20.27 -9.63
CA LYS A 14 6.95 -19.23 -9.33
C LYS A 14 6.33 -18.01 -8.66
N ASN A 15 5.21 -17.51 -9.20
CA ASN A 15 4.52 -16.36 -8.63
C ASN A 15 3.92 -16.69 -7.26
N ARG A 16 3.41 -17.92 -7.06
CA ARG A 16 2.90 -18.38 -5.77
C ARG A 16 3.99 -18.39 -4.69
N LYS A 17 5.19 -18.90 -5.01
CA LYS A 17 6.34 -18.88 -4.10
C LYS A 17 6.69 -17.45 -3.67
N ILE A 18 6.73 -16.52 -4.64
CA ILE A 18 7.01 -15.11 -4.34
C ILE A 18 5.92 -14.49 -3.46
N LEU A 19 4.63 -14.69 -3.76
CA LEU A 19 3.55 -14.17 -2.92
C LEU A 19 3.59 -14.74 -1.49
N THR A 20 3.92 -16.02 -1.34
CA THR A 20 4.07 -16.67 -0.03
C THR A 20 5.19 -16.01 0.77
N ILE A 21 6.33 -15.78 0.13
CA ILE A 21 7.46 -15.06 0.74
C ILE A 21 7.04 -13.64 1.12
N LEU A 22 6.38 -12.89 0.22
CA LEU A 22 5.94 -11.52 0.53
C LEU A 22 4.96 -11.48 1.69
N HIS A 23 4.00 -12.41 1.77
CA HIS A 23 3.03 -12.45 2.86
C HIS A 23 3.67 -12.81 4.21
N ARG A 24 4.74 -13.63 4.19
CA ARG A 24 5.47 -14.00 5.41
C ARG A 24 6.45 -12.93 5.88
N GLU A 25 7.14 -12.29 4.94
CA GLU A 25 8.25 -11.37 5.22
C GLU A 25 7.83 -9.90 5.27
N THR A 26 6.57 -9.57 4.93
CA THR A 26 6.07 -8.18 4.93
C THR A 26 4.74 -8.08 5.67
N THR A 27 4.66 -7.13 6.62
CA THR A 27 3.46 -6.87 7.43
C THR A 27 2.70 -5.62 6.97
N GLY A 28 3.06 -5.05 5.83
CA GLY A 28 2.49 -3.80 5.35
C GLY A 28 3.11 -3.35 4.03
N PRO A 29 2.98 -2.06 3.67
CA PRO A 29 3.48 -1.52 2.42
C PRO A 29 5.00 -1.74 2.23
N PHE A 30 5.37 -2.31 1.09
CA PHE A 30 6.74 -2.61 0.72
C PHE A 30 7.15 -2.02 -0.64
N THR A 31 8.45 -1.77 -0.78
CA THR A 31 9.05 -1.24 -2.01
C THR A 31 9.66 -2.36 -2.87
N PRO A 32 9.84 -2.14 -4.18
CA PRO A 32 10.59 -3.08 -5.02
C PRO A 32 12.00 -3.38 -4.49
N GLN A 33 12.65 -2.43 -3.82
CA GLN A 33 13.98 -2.64 -3.26
C GLN A 33 13.97 -3.64 -2.09
N GLU A 34 12.96 -3.55 -1.22
CA GLU A 34 12.78 -4.51 -0.14
C GLU A 34 12.53 -5.93 -0.69
N VAL A 35 11.74 -6.05 -1.76
CA VAL A 35 11.53 -7.34 -2.43
C VAL A 35 12.81 -7.89 -3.04
N VAL A 36 13.65 -7.04 -3.66
CA VAL A 36 14.98 -7.45 -4.15
C VAL A 36 15.82 -8.01 -3.02
N ASN A 37 15.83 -7.35 -1.85
CA ASN A 37 16.60 -7.79 -0.69
C ASN A 37 16.12 -9.15 -0.16
N ILE A 38 14.82 -9.44 -0.26
CA ILE A 38 14.23 -10.71 0.18
C ILE A 38 14.43 -11.83 -0.85
N SER A 39 14.23 -11.54 -2.14
CA SER A 39 14.14 -12.57 -3.19
C SER A 39 15.41 -12.75 -4.02
N GLY A 40 16.41 -11.85 -3.90
CA GLY A 40 17.63 -11.85 -4.70
C GLY A 40 17.42 -11.62 -6.20
N LEU A 41 16.26 -11.08 -6.60
CA LEU A 41 15.95 -10.81 -8.01
C LEU A 41 16.54 -9.46 -8.45
N ASP A 42 16.83 -9.33 -9.74
CA ASP A 42 17.17 -8.03 -10.32
C ASP A 42 16.01 -7.01 -10.18
N ILE A 43 16.34 -5.76 -9.88
CA ILE A 43 15.38 -4.68 -9.62
C ILE A 43 14.44 -4.41 -10.81
N SER A 44 14.93 -4.53 -12.04
CA SER A 44 14.12 -4.31 -13.24
C SER A 44 13.09 -5.44 -13.40
N ARG A 45 13.51 -6.69 -13.13
CA ARG A 45 12.61 -7.85 -13.10
C ARG A 45 11.59 -7.74 -11.96
N THR A 46 12.00 -7.33 -10.77
CA THR A 46 11.13 -7.16 -9.61
C THR A 46 10.06 -6.11 -9.87
N ARG A 47 10.41 -4.94 -10.41
CA ARG A 47 9.42 -3.90 -10.75
C ARG A 47 8.36 -4.39 -11.72
N ARG A 48 8.76 -5.10 -12.79
CA ARG A 48 7.83 -5.70 -13.77
C ARG A 48 6.95 -6.77 -13.13
N LEU A 49 7.52 -7.60 -12.26
CA LEU A 49 6.78 -8.64 -11.57
C LEU A 49 5.70 -8.04 -10.65
N LEU A 50 6.06 -7.08 -9.81
CA LEU A 50 5.13 -6.45 -8.87
C LEU A 50 4.01 -5.70 -9.60
N ALA A 51 4.33 -5.00 -10.70
CA ALA A 51 3.32 -4.37 -11.54
C ALA A 51 2.31 -5.39 -12.09
N ARG A 52 2.79 -6.50 -12.67
CA ARG A 52 1.92 -7.55 -13.20
C ARG A 52 1.09 -8.25 -12.11
N LEU A 53 1.68 -8.49 -10.95
CA LEU A 53 0.96 -9.09 -9.82
C LEU A 53 -0.14 -8.13 -9.33
N ALA A 54 0.11 -6.83 -9.30
CA ALA A 54 -0.89 -5.83 -8.94
C ALA A 54 -2.00 -5.71 -10.00
N GLU A 55 -1.64 -5.69 -11.29
CA GLU A 55 -2.61 -5.69 -12.40
C GLU A 55 -3.50 -6.94 -12.41
N ALA A 56 -2.95 -8.09 -12.00
CA ALA A 56 -3.69 -9.33 -11.87
C ALA A 56 -4.45 -9.46 -10.52
N GLY A 57 -4.41 -8.45 -9.65
CA GLY A 57 -5.14 -8.42 -8.39
C GLY A 57 -4.52 -9.24 -7.25
N TRP A 58 -3.29 -9.73 -7.40
CA TRP A 58 -2.58 -10.46 -6.35
C TRP A 58 -1.90 -9.55 -5.33
N LEU A 59 -1.67 -8.29 -5.69
CA LEU A 59 -1.13 -7.24 -4.83
C LEU A 59 -1.97 -5.97 -5.01
N SER A 60 -1.96 -5.10 -4.01
CA SER A 60 -2.50 -3.75 -4.16
C SER A 60 -1.37 -2.76 -4.36
N ARG A 61 -1.51 -1.85 -5.32
CA ARG A 61 -0.54 -0.80 -5.59
C ARG A 61 -1.01 0.49 -4.91
N ILE A 62 -0.33 0.87 -3.84
CA ILE A 62 -0.65 2.06 -3.03
C ILE A 62 -0.30 3.32 -3.81
N ARG A 63 0.91 3.35 -4.38
CA ARG A 63 1.40 4.44 -5.25
C ARG A 63 2.54 3.92 -6.14
N PRO A 64 3.07 4.70 -7.09
CA PRO A 64 4.24 4.28 -7.86
C PRO A 64 5.41 3.90 -6.95
N GLY A 65 5.84 2.64 -7.03
CA GLY A 65 6.96 2.10 -6.26
C GLY A 65 6.61 1.64 -4.84
N LEU A 66 5.33 1.58 -4.46
CA LEU A 66 4.88 1.06 -3.18
C LEU A 66 3.69 0.11 -3.37
N TYR A 67 3.81 -1.10 -2.85
CA TYR A 67 2.86 -2.19 -3.01
C TYR A 67 2.54 -2.79 -1.64
N MET A 68 1.47 -3.56 -1.56
CA MET A 68 1.14 -4.35 -0.39
C MET A 68 0.55 -5.70 -0.78
N THR A 69 0.67 -6.67 0.12
CA THR A 69 -0.09 -7.91 -0.01
C THR A 69 -1.57 -7.63 0.24
N VAL A 70 -2.43 -8.40 -0.40
CA VAL A 70 -3.87 -8.36 -0.16
C VAL A 70 -4.20 -9.54 0.74
N SER A 71 -4.98 -9.33 1.79
CA SER A 71 -5.45 -10.43 2.62
C SER A 71 -6.27 -11.42 1.76
N LEU A 72 -6.09 -12.72 2.00
CA LEU A 72 -6.76 -13.77 1.25
C LEU A 72 -8.29 -13.74 1.42
N ASP A 73 -8.77 -13.09 2.50
CA ASP A 73 -10.20 -12.97 2.84
C ASP A 73 -10.92 -11.85 2.05
N VAL A 74 -10.20 -11.09 1.22
CA VAL A 74 -10.77 -9.95 0.48
C VAL A 74 -11.34 -10.39 -0.85
N GLU A 75 -12.66 -10.30 -1.01
CA GLU A 75 -13.34 -10.60 -2.28
C GLU A 75 -12.92 -9.68 -3.43
N HIS A 76 -12.60 -8.42 -3.12
CA HIS A 76 -12.23 -7.38 -4.07
C HIS A 76 -10.84 -6.80 -3.73
N PRO A 77 -9.74 -7.42 -4.19
CA PRO A 77 -8.37 -6.99 -3.88
C PRO A 77 -8.07 -5.51 -4.17
N ALA A 78 -8.71 -4.96 -5.20
CA ALA A 78 -8.57 -3.56 -5.59
C ALA A 78 -9.20 -2.57 -4.59
N SER A 79 -10.13 -3.00 -3.74
CA SER A 79 -10.73 -2.19 -2.67
C SER A 79 -10.09 -2.42 -1.31
N TRP A 80 -9.07 -3.28 -1.20
CA TRP A 80 -8.32 -3.45 0.04
C TRP A 80 -7.58 -2.15 0.38
N GLN A 81 -7.89 -1.59 1.55
CA GLN A 81 -7.28 -0.39 2.08
C GLN A 81 -6.56 -0.76 3.38
N GLU A 82 -5.30 -0.33 3.49
CA GLU A 82 -4.54 -0.45 4.72
C GLU A 82 -4.88 0.69 5.67
N ASP A 83 -4.51 0.54 6.94
CA ASP A 83 -4.58 1.62 7.91
C ASP A 83 -3.84 2.90 7.40
N PRO A 84 -4.50 4.08 7.43
CA PRO A 84 -3.91 5.33 6.97
C PRO A 84 -2.58 5.70 7.64
N TRP A 85 -2.38 5.35 8.91
CA TRP A 85 -1.15 5.63 9.65
C TRP A 85 0.01 4.78 9.14
N ILE A 86 -0.26 3.50 8.79
CA ILE A 86 0.72 2.61 8.18
C ILE A 86 1.13 3.15 6.79
N ILE A 87 0.15 3.56 5.99
CA ILE A 87 0.39 4.16 4.67
C ILE A 87 1.19 5.45 4.81
N ALA A 88 0.81 6.32 5.75
CA ALA A 88 1.46 7.60 6.00
C ALA A 88 2.91 7.41 6.40
N ASN A 89 3.16 6.56 7.40
CA ASN A 89 4.50 6.31 7.91
C ASN A 89 5.42 5.79 6.80
N LYS A 90 4.97 4.84 5.97
CA LYS A 90 5.79 4.34 4.86
C LYS A 90 5.96 5.35 3.72
N THR A 91 4.90 6.09 3.40
CA THR A 91 4.89 6.98 2.23
C THR A 91 5.67 8.27 2.47
N PHE A 92 5.51 8.87 3.65
CA PHE A 92 6.02 10.20 3.97
C PHE A 92 7.24 10.18 4.90
N SER A 93 7.73 9.00 5.31
CA SER A 93 8.95 8.86 6.13
C SER A 93 10.11 9.72 5.61
N PRO A 94 10.92 10.39 6.43
CA PRO A 94 10.73 10.56 7.87
C PRO A 94 9.53 11.47 8.13
N SER A 95 8.58 11.00 8.94
CA SER A 95 7.34 11.70 9.25
C SER A 95 6.70 11.20 10.55
N TYR A 96 5.78 11.97 11.10
CA TYR A 96 4.89 11.57 12.20
C TYR A 96 3.45 12.05 11.94
N ILE A 97 2.49 11.44 12.61
CA ILE A 97 1.07 11.86 12.55
C ILE A 97 0.86 13.04 13.50
N GLY A 98 0.24 14.10 13.00
CA GLY A 98 0.10 15.36 13.75
C GLY A 98 -1.31 15.93 13.74
N GLY A 99 -1.44 17.16 14.22
CA GLY A 99 -2.67 17.95 14.17
C GLY A 99 -3.89 17.21 14.73
N TRP A 100 -5.03 17.34 14.04
CA TRP A 100 -6.29 16.73 14.48
C TRP A 100 -6.24 15.20 14.54
N SER A 101 -5.47 14.54 13.67
CA SER A 101 -5.33 13.07 13.69
C SER A 101 -4.61 12.58 14.95
N ALA A 102 -3.62 13.34 15.44
CA ALA A 102 -2.99 13.05 16.72
C ALA A 102 -3.95 13.34 17.89
N CYS A 103 -4.68 14.47 17.85
CA CYS A 103 -5.67 14.79 18.87
C CYS A 103 -6.76 13.72 18.98
N GLU A 104 -7.27 13.24 17.86
CA GLU A 104 -8.25 12.15 17.80
C GLU A 104 -7.71 10.87 18.46
N HIS A 105 -6.51 10.43 18.07
CA HIS A 105 -5.89 9.21 18.60
C HIS A 105 -5.67 9.23 20.13
N TRP A 106 -5.31 10.40 20.66
CA TRP A 106 -5.07 10.58 22.10
C TRP A 106 -6.33 10.94 22.89
N GLY A 107 -7.52 10.97 22.26
CA GLY A 107 -8.77 11.32 22.93
C GLY A 107 -8.85 12.78 23.38
N LEU A 108 -8.12 13.68 22.71
CA LEU A 108 -8.15 15.13 22.97
C LEU A 108 -9.32 15.83 22.23
N THR A 109 -10.06 15.10 21.42
CA THR A 109 -11.28 15.55 20.71
C THR A 109 -12.17 14.35 20.41
N ASP A 110 -13.49 14.55 20.44
CA ASP A 110 -14.50 13.55 20.01
C ASP A 110 -14.81 13.62 18.50
N GLN A 111 -14.24 14.60 17.80
CA GLN A 111 -14.46 14.78 16.37
C GLN A 111 -13.69 13.71 15.56
N ILE A 112 -14.38 13.07 14.62
CA ILE A 112 -13.81 12.07 13.70
C ILE A 112 -13.44 12.76 12.39
N PHE A 113 -12.18 12.63 11.96
CA PHE A 113 -11.69 13.26 10.73
C PHE A 113 -11.46 12.23 9.62
N LYS A 114 -11.89 12.55 8.40
CA LYS A 114 -11.63 11.71 7.22
C LYS A 114 -10.20 11.86 6.67
N GLU A 115 -9.56 12.99 6.94
CA GLU A 115 -8.22 13.34 6.44
C GLU A 115 -7.18 13.10 7.53
N THR A 116 -6.09 12.41 7.16
CA THR A 116 -4.95 12.17 8.08
C THR A 116 -3.89 13.26 7.92
N ILE A 117 -3.56 13.97 9.01
CA ILE A 117 -2.42 14.89 9.02
C ILE A 117 -1.12 14.13 9.22
N VAL A 118 -0.16 14.42 8.35
CA VAL A 118 1.20 13.91 8.42
C VAL A 118 2.16 15.09 8.41
N ILE A 119 3.12 15.11 9.33
CA ILE A 119 4.19 16.09 9.33
C ILE A 119 5.46 15.40 8.86
N THR A 120 6.07 15.91 7.80
CA THR A 120 7.29 15.34 7.18
C THR A 120 8.33 16.43 6.93
N SER A 121 9.61 16.07 7.00
CA SER A 121 10.71 16.95 6.60
C SER A 121 11.02 16.89 5.10
N ARG A 122 10.36 16.00 4.35
CA ARG A 122 10.54 15.91 2.90
C ARG A 122 9.88 17.09 2.19
N PRO A 123 10.51 17.63 1.13
CA PRO A 123 9.88 18.66 0.31
C PRO A 123 8.63 18.09 -0.36
N LYS A 124 7.53 18.84 -0.30
CA LYS A 124 6.24 18.49 -0.89
C LYS A 124 5.84 19.49 -1.95
N ARG A 125 5.30 18.99 -3.06
CA ARG A 125 4.77 19.82 -4.16
C ARG A 125 3.35 20.30 -3.88
N ARG A 126 2.61 19.56 -3.07
CA ARG A 126 1.21 19.81 -2.68
C ARG A 126 1.05 19.37 -1.24
N ASN A 127 0.19 20.07 -0.51
CA ASN A 127 -0.11 19.74 0.89
C ASN A 127 -1.26 18.74 1.01
N GLN A 128 -2.05 18.53 -0.04
CA GLN A 128 -3.13 17.52 -0.05
C GLN A 128 -2.85 16.44 -1.09
N ILE A 129 -2.89 15.18 -0.64
CA ILE A 129 -2.59 14.00 -1.44
C ILE A 129 -3.60 12.91 -1.10
N THR A 130 -4.24 12.31 -2.10
CA THR A 130 -5.12 11.15 -1.91
C THR A 130 -4.41 9.87 -2.32
N ILE A 131 -4.39 8.86 -1.45
CA ILE A 131 -3.79 7.54 -1.68
C ILE A 131 -4.85 6.48 -1.41
N GLN A 132 -5.14 5.61 -2.38
CA GLN A 132 -6.19 4.58 -2.28
C GLN A 132 -7.58 5.11 -1.86
N GLY A 133 -7.88 6.37 -2.17
CA GLY A 133 -9.12 7.04 -1.75
C GLY A 133 -9.07 7.71 -0.38
N ILE A 134 -7.97 7.55 0.36
CA ILE A 134 -7.75 8.15 1.68
C ILE A 134 -7.06 9.52 1.51
N PRO A 135 -7.63 10.62 2.01
CA PRO A 135 -7.00 11.94 1.94
C PRO A 135 -5.95 12.13 3.05
N PHE A 136 -4.82 12.70 2.66
CA PHE A 136 -3.72 13.08 3.56
C PHE A 136 -3.40 14.57 3.40
N TYR A 137 -3.24 15.25 4.54
CA TYR A 137 -2.67 16.59 4.60
C TYR A 137 -1.22 16.50 5.09
N VAL A 138 -0.25 16.97 4.30
CA VAL A 138 1.19 16.70 4.47
C VAL A 138 2.02 17.97 4.55
#